data_AF-A0A150SPC1-F1
#
_entry.id   AF-A0A150SPC1-F1
#
_cell.length_a   1.000
_cell.length_b   1.000
_cell.length_c   1.000
_cell.angle_alpha   90.00
_cell.angle_beta   90.00
_cell.angle_gamma   90.00
#
_symmetry.space_group_name_H-M   'P 1'
#
loop_
_entity.id
_entity.type
_entity.pdbx_description
1 polymer ?
#
loop_
_entity_poly.entity_id
_entity_poly.type
_entity_poly.pdbx_seq_one_letter_code
_entity_poly.pdbx_strand_id
1 'polypeptide(L)'
;MSMSMKLVGAVVMSVGIGFAGGFAGGFTGAAWAAERTADVPASVAEGKDFGCGAKGQKPCPMQGWMKTVMQSATTSGDGAKIASALDYVASKPPPGMAKWVAISKEGAEKAKKGDIDGAKASCKACHDLYKAEYKAKHRDATF
;
A
#
# COMPACT_ATOMS: atom_id res chain seq x y z
N MET A 1 -4.56 12.22 -41.17
CA MET A 1 -4.48 11.10 -42.12
C MET A 1 -3.39 10.15 -41.66
N SER A 2 -3.74 8.86 -41.62
CA SER A 2 -2.88 7.68 -41.72
C SER A 2 -1.75 7.44 -40.72
N MET A 3 -2.00 6.42 -39.90
CA MET A 3 -1.09 5.35 -39.50
C MET A 3 -0.02 5.00 -40.56
N SER A 4 1.13 4.46 -40.14
CA SER A 4 1.48 3.06 -40.48
C SER A 4 2.79 2.57 -39.88
N MET A 5 2.69 1.33 -39.40
CA MET A 5 3.72 0.43 -38.87
C MET A 5 4.79 0.02 -39.90
N LYS A 6 5.96 -0.38 -39.38
CA LYS A 6 6.95 -1.33 -39.94
C LYS A 6 7.83 -1.74 -38.74
N LEU A 7 7.66 -2.88 -38.04
CA LEU A 7 7.76 -4.29 -38.41
C LEU A 7 9.18 -4.70 -38.87
N VAL A 8 9.66 -5.78 -38.22
CA VAL A 8 10.67 -6.78 -38.61
C VAL A 8 12.11 -6.56 -38.12
N GLY A 9 12.65 -7.59 -37.45
CA GLY A 9 14.09 -7.84 -37.39
C GLY A 9 14.54 -8.78 -36.28
N ALA A 10 14.20 -10.07 -36.37
CA ALA A 10 14.84 -11.13 -35.57
C ALA A 10 16.10 -11.63 -36.30
N VAL A 11 17.25 -11.72 -35.63
CA VAL A 11 18.33 -12.67 -35.95
C VAL A 11 19.05 -13.07 -34.66
N VAL A 12 18.90 -14.34 -34.33
CA VAL A 12 19.74 -15.16 -33.44
C VAL A 12 21.10 -15.38 -34.13
N MET A 13 22.21 -15.34 -33.38
CA MET A 13 23.32 -16.31 -33.56
C MET A 13 24.31 -16.28 -32.38
N SER A 14 24.59 -17.49 -31.94
CA SER A 14 25.37 -17.92 -30.80
C SER A 14 26.87 -17.97 -31.11
N VAL A 15 27.73 -17.64 -30.15
CA VAL A 15 29.10 -18.20 -30.03
C VAL A 15 29.39 -18.41 -28.55
N GLY A 16 29.63 -19.66 -28.17
CA GLY A 16 30.11 -20.04 -26.84
C GLY A 16 31.62 -20.26 -26.81
N ILE A 17 32.17 -20.30 -25.59
CA ILE A 17 33.40 -20.98 -25.07
C ILE A 17 33.23 -20.79 -23.54
N GLY A 18 33.10 -21.79 -22.66
CA GLY A 18 33.87 -23.02 -22.53
C GLY A 18 34.92 -22.82 -21.43
N PHE A 19 34.59 -23.12 -20.16
CA PHE A 19 35.59 -23.39 -19.13
C PHE A 19 35.25 -24.68 -18.40
N ALA A 20 36.25 -25.55 -18.39
CA ALA A 20 36.24 -26.93 -17.95
C ALA A 20 36.35 -27.08 -16.43
N GLY A 21 35.98 -28.26 -15.93
CA GLY A 21 36.47 -28.80 -14.66
C GLY A 21 35.37 -29.37 -13.78
N GLY A 22 35.15 -30.66 -13.88
CA GLY A 22 34.12 -31.38 -13.12
C GLY A 22 34.42 -31.61 -11.65
N PHE A 23 33.35 -31.85 -10.90
CA PHE A 23 33.40 -32.72 -9.72
C PHE A 23 32.20 -33.66 -9.79
N ALA A 24 32.51 -34.95 -9.90
CA ALA A 24 31.56 -36.05 -9.79
C ALA A 24 31.10 -36.18 -8.34
N GLY A 25 29.80 -36.25 -8.12
CA GLY A 25 29.20 -36.52 -6.81
C GLY A 25 27.69 -36.53 -6.94
N GLY A 26 27.12 -37.73 -7.02
CA GLY A 26 25.75 -37.98 -7.47
C GLY A 26 24.64 -37.43 -6.56
N PHE A 27 23.52 -37.11 -7.21
CA PHE A 27 22.20 -37.15 -6.59
C PHE A 27 21.41 -38.26 -7.25
N THR A 28 21.47 -39.44 -6.65
CA THR A 28 20.57 -40.55 -6.92
C THR A 28 19.28 -40.31 -6.14
N GLY A 29 18.19 -40.05 -6.85
CA GLY A 29 16.92 -40.76 -6.62
C GLY A 29 15.84 -40.10 -5.75
N ALA A 30 14.61 -40.42 -6.18
CA ALA A 30 13.30 -40.32 -5.52
C ALA A 30 12.70 -38.91 -5.47
N ALA A 31 11.85 -38.53 -6.45
CA ALA A 31 10.44 -38.92 -6.52
C ALA A 31 9.71 -38.63 -5.21
N TRP A 32 8.82 -37.62 -5.24
CA TRP A 32 7.47 -37.52 -4.66
C TRP A 32 6.78 -36.47 -5.56
N ALA A 33 5.93 -36.89 -6.50
CA ALA A 33 4.50 -37.12 -6.32
C ALA A 33 3.70 -35.82 -6.07
N ALA A 34 2.97 -35.46 -7.12
CA ALA A 34 1.56 -35.05 -7.14
C ALA A 34 1.13 -33.72 -6.46
N GLU A 35 0.45 -32.93 -7.29
CA GLU A 35 -0.71 -32.08 -6.98
C GLU A 35 -0.67 -31.20 -5.73
N ARG A 36 -0.63 -29.88 -5.98
CA ARG A 36 -1.64 -28.99 -5.42
C ARG A 36 -2.07 -27.99 -6.50
N THR A 37 -3.16 -28.30 -7.20
CA THR A 37 -4.22 -27.31 -7.40
C THR A 37 -4.64 -26.85 -6.00
N ALA A 38 -3.95 -25.84 -5.48
CA ALA A 38 -4.45 -25.10 -4.34
C ALA A 38 -5.59 -24.24 -4.86
N ASP A 39 -6.79 -24.82 -4.88
CA ASP A 39 -8.03 -24.10 -4.68
C ASP A 39 -7.85 -23.28 -3.40
N VAL A 40 -7.45 -22.03 -3.57
CA VAL A 40 -7.46 -21.05 -2.49
C VAL A 40 -8.95 -20.79 -2.27
N PRO A 41 -9.52 -21.09 -1.09
CA PRO A 41 -10.85 -20.59 -0.81
C PRO A 41 -10.74 -19.07 -0.80
N ALA A 42 -11.24 -18.46 -1.87
CA ALA A 42 -11.51 -17.04 -1.96
C ALA A 42 -12.69 -16.71 -1.04
N SER A 43 -12.58 -17.05 0.24
CA SER A 43 -13.43 -16.49 1.28
C SER A 43 -12.76 -15.20 1.73
N VAL A 44 -12.78 -14.20 0.84
CA VAL A 44 -12.88 -12.81 1.31
C VAL A 44 -14.14 -12.84 2.16
N ALA A 45 -13.96 -12.80 3.49
CA ALA A 45 -15.07 -12.66 4.42
C ALA A 45 -16.06 -11.66 3.82
N GLU A 46 -17.31 -12.09 3.62
CA GLU A 46 -18.40 -11.23 3.17
C GLU A 46 -18.40 -10.01 4.07
N GLY A 47 -17.75 -8.96 3.58
CA GLY A 47 -17.45 -7.78 4.36
C GLY A 47 -18.76 -7.08 4.61
N LYS A 48 -19.06 -6.83 5.89
CA LYS A 48 -20.23 -6.05 6.32
C LYS A 48 -20.41 -4.85 5.37
N ASP A 49 -21.57 -4.72 4.75
CA ASP A 49 -21.88 -3.51 3.99
C ASP A 49 -22.15 -2.38 4.98
N PHE A 50 -21.38 -1.30 4.87
CA PHE A 50 -21.46 -0.17 5.79
C PHE A 50 -22.29 1.00 5.25
N GLY A 51 -22.82 0.91 4.02
CA GLY A 51 -23.56 2.00 3.36
C GLY A 51 -22.78 3.32 3.25
N CYS A 52 -21.45 3.29 3.29
CA CYS A 52 -20.58 4.46 3.19
C CYS A 52 -19.19 4.13 2.63
N GLY A 53 -18.53 5.17 2.12
CA GLY A 53 -17.10 5.17 1.80
C GLY A 53 -16.69 4.44 0.51
N ALA A 54 -17.64 3.88 -0.24
CA ALA A 54 -17.42 3.54 -1.65
C ALA A 54 -17.53 4.78 -2.55
N LYS A 55 -17.10 4.65 -3.82
CA LYS A 55 -17.24 5.72 -4.81
C LYS A 55 -18.72 6.00 -5.05
N GLY A 56 -19.12 7.28 -4.97
CA GLY A 56 -20.52 7.70 -5.11
C GLY A 56 -21.35 7.59 -3.82
N GLN A 57 -20.80 7.01 -2.75
CA GLN A 57 -21.44 7.02 -1.42
C GLN A 57 -20.95 8.19 -0.58
N LYS A 58 -21.73 8.55 0.44
CA LYS A 58 -21.28 9.46 1.49
C LYS A 58 -19.99 8.94 2.14
N PRO A 59 -19.04 9.81 2.50
CA PRO A 59 -17.87 9.38 3.24
C PRO A 59 -18.30 8.79 4.59
N CYS A 60 -17.63 7.72 5.00
CA CYS A 60 -17.75 7.18 6.35
C CYS A 60 -17.23 8.20 7.38
N PRO A 61 -17.65 8.19 8.66
CA PRO A 61 -17.33 9.26 9.63
C PRO A 61 -15.82 9.58 9.72
N MET A 62 -14.97 8.58 9.97
CA MET A 62 -13.51 8.78 10.04
C MET A 62 -12.91 9.18 8.69
N GLN A 63 -13.39 8.63 7.57
CA GLN A 63 -12.94 9.02 6.23
C GLN A 63 -13.27 10.49 5.95
N GLY A 64 -14.48 10.94 6.31
CA GLY A 64 -14.93 12.31 6.17
C GLY A 64 -14.11 13.25 7.04
N TRP A 65 -13.95 12.91 8.32
CA TRP A 65 -13.11 13.68 9.25
C TRP A 65 -11.67 13.80 8.75
N MET A 66 -11.02 12.70 8.37
CA MET A 66 -9.64 12.72 7.89
C MET A 66 -9.48 13.60 6.65
N LYS A 67 -10.45 13.54 5.73
CA LYS A 67 -10.48 14.41 4.54
C LYS A 67 -10.58 15.88 4.97
N THR A 68 -11.48 16.24 5.87
CA THR A 68 -11.63 17.61 6.37
C THR A 68 -10.35 18.14 7.03
N VAL A 69 -9.68 17.30 7.82
CA VAL A 69 -8.45 17.69 8.53
C VAL A 69 -7.25 17.82 7.59
N MET A 70 -7.07 16.86 6.68
CA MET A 70 -5.84 16.75 5.90
C MET A 70 -5.91 17.39 4.51
N GLN A 71 -7.08 17.50 3.88
CA GLN A 71 -7.18 17.86 2.46
C GLN A 71 -6.59 19.24 2.16
N SER A 72 -6.93 20.25 2.96
CA SER A 72 -6.42 21.62 2.76
C SER A 72 -4.90 21.68 2.95
N ALA A 73 -4.38 21.09 4.03
CA ALA A 73 -2.96 21.04 4.33
C ALA A 73 -2.16 20.33 3.22
N THR A 74 -2.60 19.14 2.82
CA THR A 74 -1.90 18.33 1.80
C THR A 74 -1.96 18.96 0.40
N THR A 75 -3.04 19.64 0.04
CA THR A 75 -3.16 20.33 -1.25
C THR A 75 -2.32 21.60 -1.30
N SER A 76 -2.09 22.24 -0.15
CA SER A 76 -1.29 23.46 -0.08
C SER A 76 0.22 23.24 -0.22
N GLY A 77 0.71 22.01 -0.01
CA GLY A 77 2.15 21.71 0.03
C GLY A 77 2.91 22.36 1.19
N ASP A 78 2.21 23.00 2.13
CA ASP A 78 2.78 23.73 3.25
C ASP A 78 3.11 22.78 4.41
N GLY A 79 4.40 22.59 4.69
CA GLY A 79 4.88 21.71 5.74
C GLY A 79 4.36 22.07 7.14
N ALA A 80 4.18 23.36 7.45
CA ALA A 80 3.66 23.78 8.75
C ALA A 80 2.17 23.44 8.91
N LYS A 81 1.39 23.62 7.84
CA LYS A 81 -0.03 23.19 7.82
C LYS A 81 -0.16 21.67 7.90
N ILE A 82 0.68 20.93 7.18
CA ILE A 82 0.69 19.45 7.22
C ILE A 82 1.07 18.97 8.62
N ALA A 83 2.08 19.58 9.24
CA ALA A 83 2.48 19.25 10.60
C ALA A 83 1.35 19.48 11.61
N SER A 84 0.71 20.65 11.55
CA SER A 84 -0.40 21.00 12.44
C SER A 84 -1.59 20.05 12.27
N ALA A 85 -1.91 19.69 11.03
CA ALA A 85 -2.97 18.72 10.73
C ALA A 85 -2.62 17.32 11.26
N LEU A 86 -1.39 16.85 11.07
CA LEU A 86 -0.92 15.55 11.59
C LEU A 86 -0.85 15.53 13.13
N ASP A 87 -0.47 16.63 13.77
CA ASP A 87 -0.53 16.78 15.22
C ASP A 87 -1.98 16.69 15.74
N TYR A 88 -2.95 17.29 15.01
CA TYR A 88 -4.36 17.13 15.33
C TYR A 88 -4.84 15.68 15.12
N VAL A 89 -4.42 15.03 14.04
CA VAL A 89 -4.71 13.61 13.80
C VAL A 89 -4.18 12.73 14.94
N ALA A 90 -2.96 12.99 15.41
CA ALA A 90 -2.36 12.27 16.53
C ALA A 90 -3.14 12.41 17.85
N SER A 91 -3.93 13.48 18.01
CA SER A 91 -4.76 13.71 19.22
C SER A 91 -6.05 12.88 19.25
N LYS A 92 -6.40 12.21 18.14
CA LYS A 92 -7.64 11.44 17.98
C LYS A 92 -7.35 9.98 17.57
N PRO A 93 -6.67 9.17 18.42
CA PRO A 93 -6.40 7.78 18.08
C PRO A 93 -7.70 6.95 18.09
N PRO A 94 -7.99 6.21 17.00
CA PRO A 94 -9.06 5.23 16.99
C PRO A 94 -8.72 4.05 17.94
N PRO A 95 -9.73 3.40 18.55
CA PRO A 95 -9.51 2.18 19.34
C PRO A 95 -8.82 1.09 18.51
N GLY A 96 -7.81 0.42 19.10
CA GLY A 96 -7.10 -0.69 18.44
C GLY A 96 -5.96 -0.30 17.50
N MET A 97 -5.78 0.99 17.17
CA MET A 97 -4.72 1.45 16.24
C MET A 97 -3.48 1.95 16.98
N ALA A 98 -2.75 1.04 17.64
CA ALA A 98 -1.67 1.37 18.59
C ALA A 98 -0.53 2.27 18.06
N LYS A 99 -0.23 2.22 16.76
CA LYS A 99 0.84 3.03 16.13
C LYS A 99 0.33 4.34 15.53
N TRP A 100 -0.97 4.64 15.64
CA TRP A 100 -1.58 5.84 15.08
C TRP A 100 -0.85 7.11 15.51
N VAL A 101 -0.75 7.35 16.82
CA VAL A 101 -0.12 8.55 17.39
C VAL A 101 1.34 8.65 16.94
N ALA A 102 2.08 7.55 17.00
CA ALA A 102 3.50 7.54 16.64
C ALA A 102 3.73 7.89 15.16
N ILE A 103 3.01 7.25 14.23
CA ILE A 103 3.15 7.50 12.80
C ILE A 103 2.70 8.92 12.44
N SER A 104 1.61 9.41 13.03
CA SER A 104 1.14 10.78 12.82
C SER A 104 2.16 11.81 13.32
N LYS A 105 2.74 11.61 14.51
CA LYS A 105 3.79 12.49 15.05
C LYS A 105 5.05 12.46 14.20
N GLU A 106 5.48 11.29 13.75
CA GLU A 106 6.64 11.16 12.85
C GLU A 106 6.44 11.95 11.55
N GLY A 107 5.26 11.85 10.93
CA GLY A 107 4.93 12.64 9.75
C GLY A 107 4.90 14.13 10.04
N ALA A 108 4.38 14.55 11.20
CA ALA A 108 4.37 15.95 11.61
C ALA A 108 5.79 16.50 11.75
N GLU A 109 6.69 15.76 12.40
CA GLU A 109 8.09 16.17 12.58
C GLU A 109 8.85 16.29 11.26
N LYS A 110 8.58 15.40 10.30
CA LYS A 110 9.15 15.51 8.94
C LYS A 110 8.61 16.74 8.20
N ALA A 111 7.30 16.96 8.28
CA ALA A 111 6.68 18.13 7.67
C ALA A 111 7.20 19.46 8.25
N LYS A 112 7.44 19.54 9.56
CA LYS A 112 8.05 20.71 10.24
C LYS A 112 9.45 21.01 9.70
N LYS A 113 10.21 19.98 9.32
CA LYS A 113 11.56 20.09 8.75
C LYS A 113 11.56 20.40 7.24
N GLY A 114 10.39 20.57 6.62
CA GLY A 114 10.25 20.73 5.17
C GLY A 114 10.38 19.42 4.39
N ASP A 115 10.49 18.27 5.06
CA ASP A 115 10.52 16.95 4.44
C ASP A 115 9.09 16.49 4.13
N ILE A 116 8.52 17.07 3.06
CA ILE A 116 7.15 16.79 2.64
C ILE A 116 7.00 15.34 2.15
N ASP A 117 8.01 14.80 1.48
CA ASP A 117 7.95 13.42 0.98
C ASP A 117 8.06 12.39 2.10
N GLY A 118 8.87 12.66 3.12
CA GLY A 118 8.88 11.86 4.33
C GLY A 118 7.58 11.97 5.15
N ALA A 119 6.92 13.13 5.15
CA ALA A 119 5.57 13.27 5.71
C ALA A 119 4.56 12.41 4.94
N LYS A 120 4.59 12.43 3.59
CA LYS A 120 3.75 11.56 2.74
C LYS A 120 4.04 10.07 2.97
N ALA A 121 5.29 9.69 3.20
CA ALA A 121 5.65 8.31 3.55
C ALA A 121 4.97 7.88 4.85
N SER A 122 4.81 8.78 5.82
CA SER A 122 4.09 8.53 7.07
C SER A 122 2.58 8.36 6.84
N CYS A 123 1.99 9.15 5.93
CA CYS A 123 0.60 8.95 5.49
C CYS A 123 0.41 7.55 4.88
N LYS A 124 1.34 7.12 4.02
CA LYS A 124 1.33 5.78 3.42
C LYS A 124 1.46 4.70 4.49
N ALA A 125 2.41 4.81 5.41
CA ALA A 125 2.61 3.84 6.48
C ALA A 125 1.35 3.67 7.35
N CYS A 126 0.70 4.77 7.74
CA CYS A 126 -0.56 4.72 8.49
C CYS A 126 -1.66 4.03 7.69
N HIS A 127 -1.80 4.35 6.40
CA HIS A 127 -2.82 3.77 5.54
C HIS A 127 -2.57 2.29 5.26
N ASP A 128 -1.34 1.88 5.01
CA ASP A 128 -1.01 0.48 4.76
C ASP A 128 -1.29 -0.38 6.00
N LEU A 129 -0.98 0.15 7.19
CA LEU A 129 -1.18 -0.56 8.44
C LEU A 129 -2.65 -0.70 8.82
N TYR A 130 -3.47 0.36 8.63
CA TYR A 130 -4.81 0.42 9.21
C TYR A 130 -5.97 0.45 8.23
N LYS A 131 -5.74 0.66 6.93
CA LYS A 131 -6.85 0.80 5.96
C LYS A 131 -7.68 -0.48 5.82
N ALA A 132 -7.04 -1.65 5.93
CA ALA A 132 -7.74 -2.93 5.87
C ALA A 132 -8.64 -3.12 7.11
N GLU A 133 -8.09 -2.95 8.30
CA GLU A 133 -8.84 -3.02 9.56
C GLU A 133 -9.96 -1.97 9.62
N TYR A 134 -9.69 -0.73 9.21
CA TYR A 134 -10.69 0.31 9.12
C TYR A 134 -11.87 -0.11 8.24
N LYS A 135 -11.58 -0.62 7.04
CA LYS A 135 -12.62 -1.09 6.10
C LYS A 135 -13.44 -2.26 6.66
N ALA A 136 -12.82 -3.11 7.47
CA ALA A 136 -13.47 -4.30 8.02
C ALA A 136 -14.29 -4.02 9.29
N LYS A 137 -13.88 -3.04 10.12
CA LYS A 137 -14.39 -2.91 11.50
C LYS A 137 -14.85 -1.51 11.90
N HIS A 138 -14.44 -0.45 11.20
CA HIS A 138 -14.56 0.92 11.72
C HIS A 138 -15.21 1.91 10.74
N ARG A 139 -15.78 1.44 9.64
CA ARG A 139 -16.42 2.32 8.64
C ARG A 139 -17.66 3.05 9.18
N ASP A 140 -18.39 2.45 10.10
CA ASP A 140 -19.55 3.03 10.78
C ASP A 140 -19.22 3.62 12.16
N ALA A 141 -17.97 3.50 12.62
CA ALA A 141 -17.55 4.01 13.91
C ALA A 141 -17.67 5.53 13.97
N THR A 142 -18.19 6.04 15.09
CA THR A 142 -18.21 7.48 15.40
C THR A 142 -16.79 8.01 15.56
N PHE A 143 -16.52 9.18 14.98
CA PHE A 143 -15.20 9.80 14.95
C PHE A 143 -15.28 11.29 15.29
#